data_AF-A0A7W8BGC1-F1
#
_entry.id   AF-A0A7W8BGC1-F1
#
_cell.length_a   1.000
_cell.length_b   1.000
_cell.length_c   1.000
_cell.angle_alpha   90.00
_cell.angle_beta   90.00
_cell.angle_gamma   90.00
#
_symmetry.space_group_name_H-M   'P 1'
#
loop_
_entity.id
_entity.type
_entity.pdbx_description
1 polymer ?
#
loop_
_entity_poly.entity_id
_entity_poly.type
_entity_poly.pdbx_seq_one_letter_code
_entity_poly.pdbx_strand_id
1 'polypeptide(L)' 'MSEANDFEEIISGIEKEMNQTLIEQRGVAALTFARIAGALYVEAIGAGVPHDLAKEMATDYWVKEVHPSAAVLEEGDE' A
#
# COMPACT_ATOMS: atom_id res chain seq x y z
N MET A 1 -31.28 3.27 28.42
CA MET A 1 -29.92 3.10 27.88
C MET A 1 -29.03 4.05 28.65
N SER A 2 -27.84 3.62 29.10
CA SER A 2 -26.96 4.45 29.91
C SER A 2 -26.07 5.29 28.99
N GLU A 3 -25.68 6.49 29.44
CA GLU A 3 -24.76 7.39 28.71
C GLU A 3 -23.43 6.73 28.33
N ALA A 4 -23.01 5.68 29.06
CA ALA A 4 -21.81 4.91 28.75
C ALA A 4 -21.94 4.13 27.43
N ASN A 5 -23.13 3.57 27.14
CA ASN A 5 -23.37 2.87 25.88
C ASN A 5 -23.40 3.84 24.70
N ASP A 6 -23.97 5.04 24.88
CA ASP A 6 -24.03 6.06 23.82
C ASP A 6 -22.63 6.58 23.46
N PHE A 7 -21.72 6.69 24.44
CA PHE A 7 -20.33 7.06 24.20
C PHE A 7 -19.53 5.96 23.48
N GLU A 8 -19.70 4.69 23.86
CA GLU A 8 -19.06 3.55 23.20
C GLU A 8 -19.48 3.43 21.72
N GLU A 9 -20.75 3.66 21.41
CA GLU A 9 -21.25 3.67 20.03
C GLU A 9 -20.59 4.78 19.17
N ILE A 10 -20.38 5.97 19.75
CA ILE A 10 -19.71 7.08 19.05
C ILE A 10 -18.25 6.73 18.75
N ILE A 11 -17.50 6.22 19.74
CA ILE A 11 -16.08 5.85 19.54
C ILE A 11 -15.95 4.74 18.50
N SER A 12 -16.77 3.70 18.59
CA SER A 12 -16.81 2.61 17.59
C SER A 12 -17.13 3.14 16.18
N GLY A 13 -18.01 4.14 16.07
CA GLY A 13 -18.28 4.83 14.80
C GLY A 13 -17.05 5.53 14.23
N ILE A 14 -16.33 6.30 15.06
CA ILE A 14 -15.11 7.02 14.68
C ILE A 14 -14.01 6.04 14.26
N GLU A 15 -13.77 4.98 15.01
CA GLU A 15 -12.75 3.98 14.69
C GLU A 15 -13.04 3.29 13.35
N LYS A 16 -14.31 3.00 13.08
CA LYS A 16 -14.74 2.43 11.80
C LYS A 16 -14.51 3.39 10.63
N GLU A 17 -14.86 4.66 10.78
CA GLU A 17 -14.64 5.68 9.76
C GLU A 17 -13.15 5.94 9.50
N MET A 18 -12.34 6.00 10.56
CA MET A 18 -10.89 6.11 10.46
C MET A 18 -10.28 4.91 9.71
N ASN A 19 -10.70 3.70 10.06
CA ASN A 19 -10.23 2.49 9.37
C ASN A 19 -10.64 2.47 7.90
N GLN A 20 -11.88 2.86 7.58
CA GLN A 20 -12.35 2.97 6.20
C GLN A 20 -11.51 3.98 5.41
N THR A 21 -11.24 5.16 6.01
CA THR A 21 -10.40 6.20 5.40
C THR A 21 -8.98 5.69 5.13
N LEU A 22 -8.38 4.96 6.08
CA LEU A 22 -7.04 4.39 5.91
C LEU A 22 -6.99 3.34 4.81
N ILE A 23 -8.02 2.49 4.68
CA ILE A 23 -8.13 1.51 3.61
C ILE A 23 -8.24 2.21 2.26
N GLU A 24 -9.07 3.24 2.15
CA GLU A 24 -9.24 4.01 0.91
C GLU A 24 -7.94 4.70 0.50
N GLN A 25 -7.24 5.35 1.44
CA GLN A 25 -5.95 5.98 1.18
C GLN A 25 -4.92 4.96 0.69
N ARG A 26 -4.84 3.78 1.33
CA ARG A 26 -3.97 2.68 0.89
C ARG A 26 -4.34 2.18 -0.51
N GLY A 27 -5.62 2.06 -0.80
CA GLY A 27 -6.10 1.66 -2.13
C GLY A 27 -5.73 2.67 -3.21
N VAL A 28 -5.91 3.97 -2.94
CA VAL A 28 -5.51 5.05 -3.88
C VAL A 28 -4.00 5.06 -4.11
N ALA A 29 -3.20 4.87 -3.06
CA ALA A 29 -1.75 4.76 -3.17
C ALA A 29 -1.35 3.55 -4.03
N ALA A 30 -1.90 2.37 -3.75
CA ALA A 30 -1.64 1.15 -4.52
C ALA A 30 -2.02 1.32 -5.99
N LEU A 31 -3.17 1.93 -6.32
CA LEU A 31 -3.55 2.23 -7.70
C LEU A 31 -2.54 3.15 -8.40
N THR A 32 -1.99 4.12 -7.68
CA THR A 32 -0.97 5.03 -8.20
C THR A 32 0.32 4.28 -8.51
N PHE A 33 0.80 3.44 -7.59
CA PHE A 33 1.99 2.62 -7.80
C PHE A 33 1.80 1.61 -8.93
N ALA A 34 0.63 0.98 -9.06
CA ALA A 34 0.31 0.06 -10.16
C ALA A 34 0.44 0.76 -11.52
N ARG A 35 -0.10 1.98 -11.63
CA ARG A 35 0.00 2.79 -12.86
C ARG A 35 1.45 3.09 -13.22
N ILE A 36 2.27 3.46 -12.23
CA ILE A 36 3.69 3.78 -12.45
C ILE A 36 4.47 2.52 -12.86
N ALA A 37 4.26 1.38 -12.18
CA ALA A 37 4.89 0.12 -12.53
C ALA A 37 4.55 -0.31 -13.97
N GLY A 38 3.27 -0.20 -14.36
CA GLY A 38 2.84 -0.46 -15.73
C GLY A 38 3.48 0.47 -16.76
N ALA A 39 3.58 1.77 -16.45
CA ALA A 39 4.27 2.74 -17.31
C ALA A 39 5.75 2.40 -17.48
N LEU A 40 6.44 2.05 -16.38
CA LEU A 40 7.84 1.64 -16.41
C LEU A 40 8.05 0.45 -17.35
N TYR A 41 7.19 -0.57 -17.27
CA TYR A 41 7.23 -1.70 -18.19
C TYR A 41 7.08 -1.27 -19.65
N VAL A 42 6.05 -0.46 -19.97
CA VAL A 42 5.76 -0.02 -21.35
C VAL A 42 6.93 0.78 -21.93
N GLU A 43 7.48 1.72 -21.15
CA GLU A 43 8.61 2.55 -21.56
C GLU A 43 9.89 1.72 -21.76
N ALA A 44 10.16 0.76 -20.87
CA ALA A 44 11.30 -0.16 -21.01
C ALA A 44 11.21 -1.00 -22.29
N ILE A 45 10.03 -1.56 -22.58
CA ILE A 45 9.79 -2.28 -23.85
C ILE A 45 10.00 -1.34 -25.05
N GLY A 46 9.48 -0.11 -24.99
CA GLY A 46 9.66 0.90 -26.04
C GLY A 46 11.13 1.27 -26.29
N ALA A 47 11.96 1.23 -25.24
CA ALA A 47 13.40 1.44 -25.30
C ALA A 47 14.20 0.22 -25.78
N GLY A 48 13.54 -0.92 -26.07
CA GLY A 48 14.18 -2.14 -26.54
C GLY A 48 14.71 -3.06 -25.43
N VAL A 49 14.29 -2.86 -24.17
CA VAL A 49 14.61 -3.78 -23.08
C VAL A 49 13.89 -5.11 -23.30
N PRO A 50 14.56 -6.27 -23.12
CA PRO A 50 13.91 -7.57 -23.21
C PRO A 50 12.73 -7.70 -22.25
N HIS A 51 11.68 -8.41 -22.68
CA HIS A 51 10.43 -8.55 -21.93
C HIS A 51 10.62 -8.96 -20.47
N ASP A 52 11.41 -10.01 -20.24
CA ASP A 52 11.60 -10.57 -18.90
C ASP A 52 12.25 -9.56 -17.95
N LEU A 53 13.24 -8.81 -18.43
CA LEU A 53 13.91 -7.76 -17.65
C LEU A 53 12.98 -6.57 -17.38
N ALA A 54 12.23 -6.11 -18.39
CA ALA A 54 11.26 -5.02 -18.20
C ALA A 54 10.17 -5.39 -17.19
N LYS A 55 9.71 -6.65 -17.22
CA LYS A 55 8.73 -7.19 -16.28
C LYS A 55 9.30 -7.25 -14.86
N GLU A 56 10.54 -7.72 -14.71
CA GLU A 56 11.24 -7.75 -13.42
C GLU A 56 11.38 -6.34 -12.82
N MET A 57 11.88 -5.37 -13.61
CA MET A 57 12.02 -3.98 -13.15
C MET A 57 10.70 -3.36 -12.66
N ALA A 58 9.60 -3.58 -13.39
CA ALA A 58 8.29 -3.08 -12.99
C ALA A 58 7.75 -3.78 -11.74
N THR A 59 8.02 -5.07 -11.60
CA THR A 59 7.62 -5.87 -10.44
C THR A 59 8.39 -5.44 -9.19
N ASP A 60 9.71 -5.24 -9.30
CA ASP A 60 10.56 -4.79 -8.21
C ASP A 60 10.13 -3.41 -7.69
N TYR A 61 9.80 -2.49 -8.60
CA TYR A 61 9.23 -1.20 -8.23
C TYR A 61 7.92 -1.36 -7.45
N TRP A 62 6.98 -2.16 -7.97
CA TRP A 62 5.72 -2.43 -7.27
C TRP A 62 5.94 -2.98 -5.86
N VAL A 63 6.78 -4.00 -5.73
CA VAL A 63 7.07 -4.64 -4.44
C VAL A 63 7.67 -3.64 -3.47
N LYS A 64 8.67 -2.86 -3.89
CA LYS A 64 9.32 -1.86 -3.03
C LYS A 64 8.33 -0.83 -2.47
N GLU A 65 7.40 -0.35 -3.29
CA GLU A 65 6.51 0.75 -2.91
C GLU A 65 5.22 0.30 -2.20
N VAL A 66 4.70 -0.89 -2.52
CA VAL A 66 3.44 -1.42 -1.94
C VAL A 66 3.70 -2.37 -0.79
N HIS A 67 4.83 -3.05 -0.80
CA HIS A 67 5.38 -3.80 0.31
C HIS A 67 6.69 -3.14 0.72
N PRO A 68 6.67 -1.93 1.31
CA PRO A 68 7.84 -1.52 2.08
C PRO A 68 8.05 -2.67 3.05
N SER A 69 9.17 -3.38 2.89
CA SER A 69 9.53 -4.48 3.78
C SER A 69 9.17 -4.03 5.18
N ALA A 70 8.48 -4.90 5.92
CA ALA A 70 8.51 -4.83 7.36
C ALA A 70 9.99 -4.70 7.70
N ALA A 71 10.46 -3.46 7.87
CA ALA A 71 11.83 -3.16 8.16
C ALA A 71 12.03 -3.90 9.45
N VAL A 72 12.86 -4.93 9.35
CA VAL A 72 13.18 -5.91 10.36
C VAL A 72 13.12 -5.18 11.70
N LEU A 73 12.11 -5.49 12.51
CA LEU A 73 12.23 -5.36 13.95
C LEU A 73 13.30 -6.41 14.28
N GLU A 74 14.58 -6.07 14.05
CA GLU A 74 15.65 -6.72 14.77
C GLU A 74 15.37 -6.27 16.20
N GLU A 75 14.67 -7.15 16.92
CA GLU A 75 14.63 -7.15 18.37
C GLU A 75 16.08 -6.94 18.82
N GLY A 76 16.33 -5.78 19.42
CA GLY A 76 17.56 -5.55 20.16
C GLY A 76 17.56 -6.50 21.34
N ASP A 77 18.04 -7.72 21.11
CA ASP A 77 18.58 -8.60 22.13
C ASP A 77 19.99 -8.06 22.48
N GLU A 78 20.04 -7.13 23.43
CA GLU A 78 21.20 -6.90 24.31
C GLU A 78 20.77 -7.04 25.77
#